data_AF-A0A2R6JG53-F1
#
_entry.id   AF-A0A2R6JG53-F1
#
_cell.length_a   1.000
_cell.length_b   1.000
_cell.length_c   1.000
_cell.angle_alpha   90.00
_cell.angle_beta   90.00
_cell.angle_gamma   90.00
#
_symmetry.space_group_name_H-M   'P 1'
#
loop_
_entity.id
_entity.type
_entity.pdbx_description
1 polymer ?
#
loop_
_entity_poly.entity_id
_entity_poly.type
_entity_poly.pdbx_seq_one_letter_code
_entity_poly.pdbx_strand_id
1 'polypeptide(L)'
;MALLERDDEEYDRAFETLHQQLLSYHDDVDRPLAIEDAVPDPEAVLYMQDLFVDTDLADIRGLHRTVADRINEAAIDTLGELVNQNLVGRFEEVEDVVEHVGTTGKQADLDIGEFAFEEVSELYYAYYPGTNELRTVGRDARLDRDPDTTIQLSTGDPGPLPGFRTFLANHLLCQIRDCFIGMGVDPPLTYRVLGLGLHHFTLKYMNFDMYPVYVDPDADIEGYVSWLSAM
;
A
#
# COMPACT_ATOMS: atom_id res chain seq x y z
N MET A 1 -3.80 10.81 2.96
CA MET A 1 -4.50 9.57 3.40
C MET A 1 -4.37 9.31 4.90
N ALA A 2 -3.29 9.73 5.57
CA ALA A 2 -3.04 9.72 7.03
C ALA A 2 -1.51 9.75 7.18
N LEU A 3 -0.90 8.67 6.67
CA LEU A 3 0.54 8.45 6.60
C LEU A 3 1.27 9.58 5.87
N LEU A 4 0.74 10.08 4.74
CA LEU A 4 1.38 11.11 3.91
C LEU A 4 1.24 12.55 4.44
N GLU A 5 0.37 12.78 5.43
CA GLU A 5 0.06 14.12 5.96
C GLU A 5 0.57 14.31 7.39
N ARG A 6 1.02 13.24 8.06
CA ARG A 6 1.70 13.31 9.35
C ARG A 6 2.94 14.20 9.33
N ASP A 7 3.22 14.82 10.47
CA ASP A 7 4.53 15.42 10.71
C ASP A 7 5.63 14.35 10.60
N ASP A 8 6.75 14.72 10.00
CA ASP A 8 7.86 13.79 9.73
C ASP A 8 8.38 13.14 11.02
N GLU A 9 8.43 13.86 12.14
CA GLU A 9 8.91 13.30 13.41
C GLU A 9 7.94 12.25 14.00
N GLU A 10 6.65 12.41 13.76
CA GLU A 10 5.64 11.46 14.24
C GLU A 10 5.58 10.21 13.35
N TYR A 11 5.73 10.39 12.03
CA TYR A 11 5.87 9.29 11.09
C TYR A 11 7.12 8.46 11.38
N ASP A 12 8.28 9.12 11.49
CA ASP A 12 9.55 8.45 11.75
C ASP A 12 9.47 7.69 13.06
N ARG A 13 8.97 8.30 14.15
CA ARG A 13 8.82 7.60 15.43
C ARG A 13 7.96 6.34 15.35
N ALA A 14 6.92 6.33 14.52
CA ALA A 14 6.01 5.20 14.39
C ALA A 14 6.60 4.04 13.56
N PHE A 15 7.38 4.35 12.53
CA PHE A 15 7.81 3.37 11.52
C PHE A 15 9.33 3.17 11.41
N GLU A 16 10.16 3.97 12.09
CA GLU A 16 11.62 3.83 12.13
C GLU A 16 12.04 2.45 12.64
N THR A 17 11.36 1.92 13.66
CA THR A 17 11.69 0.58 14.19
C THR A 17 11.45 -0.52 13.15
N LEU A 18 10.35 -0.44 12.39
CA LEU A 18 10.07 -1.37 11.29
C LEU A 18 11.07 -1.18 10.14
N HIS A 19 11.36 0.07 9.75
CA HIS A 19 12.34 0.38 8.73
C HIS A 19 13.73 -0.17 9.08
N GLN A 20 14.21 0.11 10.29
CA GLN A 20 15.49 -0.39 10.82
C GLN A 20 15.51 -1.92 10.88
N GLN A 21 14.41 -2.56 11.30
CA GLN A 21 14.32 -4.03 11.31
C GLN A 21 14.53 -4.61 9.91
N LEU A 22 13.86 -4.08 8.90
CA LEU A 22 14.00 -4.53 7.51
C LEU A 22 15.40 -4.22 6.98
N LEU A 23 15.92 -3.02 7.26
CA LEU A 23 17.26 -2.60 6.84
C LEU A 23 18.36 -3.50 7.42
N SER A 24 18.18 -4.06 8.62
CA SER A 24 19.13 -5.00 9.25
C SER A 24 19.36 -6.31 8.49
N TYR A 25 18.58 -6.59 7.44
CA TYR A 25 18.83 -7.71 6.53
C TYR A 25 19.74 -7.34 5.34
N HIS A 26 19.91 -6.05 5.07
CA HIS A 26 20.58 -5.54 3.86
C HIS A 26 21.81 -4.68 4.18
N ASP A 27 21.87 -4.09 5.38
CA ASP A 27 22.97 -3.24 5.85
C ASP A 27 23.44 -3.63 7.27
N ASP A 28 24.63 -3.14 7.64
CA ASP A 28 25.23 -3.33 8.97
C ASP A 28 24.61 -2.36 9.99
N VAL A 29 23.35 -2.62 10.35
CA VAL A 29 22.60 -1.89 11.37
C VAL A 29 22.05 -2.84 12.44
N ASP A 30 21.88 -2.33 13.66
CA ASP A 30 21.31 -3.12 14.75
C ASP A 30 19.90 -3.58 14.41
N ARG A 31 19.58 -4.83 14.78
CA ARG A 31 18.26 -5.45 14.62
C ARG A 31 17.40 -5.20 15.87
N PRO A 32 16.34 -4.38 15.81
CA PRO A 32 15.52 -4.05 16.98
C PRO A 32 14.78 -5.24 17.61
N LEU A 33 14.28 -6.16 16.77
CA LEU A 33 13.49 -7.31 17.18
C LEU A 33 14.24 -8.61 16.89
N ALA A 34 14.59 -9.32 17.96
CA ALA A 34 15.20 -10.65 17.86
C ALA A 34 14.16 -11.72 17.53
N ILE A 35 14.51 -12.61 16.62
CA ILE A 35 13.70 -13.78 16.27
C ILE A 35 14.11 -14.93 17.21
N GLU A 36 13.15 -15.68 17.72
CA GLU A 36 13.41 -16.85 18.56
C GLU A 36 14.07 -17.99 17.76
N ASP A 37 15.02 -18.72 18.37
CA ASP A 37 15.71 -19.87 17.74
C ASP A 37 14.75 -20.99 17.27
N ALA A 38 13.54 -21.03 17.81
CA ALA A 38 12.52 -22.01 17.46
C ALA A 38 11.82 -21.72 16.12
N VAL A 39 12.04 -20.54 15.52
CA VAL A 39 11.47 -20.19 14.23
C VAL A 39 12.14 -21.00 13.13
N PRO A 40 11.39 -21.80 12.34
CA PRO A 40 11.99 -22.72 11.37
C PRO A 40 12.78 -22.03 10.26
N ASP A 41 12.29 -20.88 9.81
CA ASP A 41 12.91 -20.06 8.77
C ASP A 41 12.86 -18.58 9.19
N PRO A 42 13.95 -18.07 9.80
CA PRO A 42 14.04 -16.67 10.24
C PRO A 42 14.06 -15.64 9.10
N GLU A 43 14.25 -16.06 7.85
CA GLU A 43 14.22 -15.17 6.68
C GLU A 43 12.82 -15.07 6.07
N ALA A 44 11.97 -16.09 6.28
CA ALA A 44 10.58 -16.13 5.84
C ALA A 44 9.57 -15.56 6.87
N VAL A 45 10.04 -14.79 7.84
CA VAL A 45 9.16 -14.11 8.82
C VAL A 45 8.48 -12.90 8.20
N LEU A 46 7.29 -12.59 8.73
CA LEU A 46 6.55 -11.36 8.43
C LEU A 46 6.63 -10.43 9.62
N TYR A 47 7.11 -9.22 9.40
CA TYR A 47 7.06 -8.14 10.37
C TYR A 47 5.73 -7.41 10.26
N MET A 48 5.13 -7.13 11.42
CA MET A 48 3.79 -6.57 11.50
C MET A 48 3.71 -5.41 12.48
N GLN A 49 2.88 -4.43 12.11
CA GLN A 49 2.42 -3.34 12.98
C GLN A 49 0.93 -3.12 12.72
N ASP A 50 0.15 -3.12 13.80
CA ASP A 50 -1.28 -2.86 13.77
C ASP A 50 -1.53 -1.34 13.71
N LEU A 51 -2.45 -0.92 12.84
CA LEU A 51 -2.85 0.47 12.65
C LEU A 51 -4.28 0.68 13.17
N PHE A 52 -4.43 1.70 14.00
CA PHE A 52 -5.69 2.13 14.58
C PHE A 52 -5.95 3.57 14.12
N VAL A 53 -7.07 3.82 13.47
CA VAL A 53 -7.43 5.14 12.92
C VAL A 53 -8.52 5.76 13.78
N ASP A 54 -8.35 7.04 14.14
CA ASP A 54 -9.36 7.82 14.88
C ASP A 54 -10.40 8.39 13.90
N THR A 55 -11.17 7.51 13.26
CA THR A 55 -12.10 7.92 12.20
C THR A 55 -13.28 6.98 12.12
N ASP A 56 -14.48 7.55 11.98
CA ASP A 56 -15.69 6.77 11.81
C ASP A 56 -15.91 6.29 10.36
N LEU A 57 -16.72 5.24 10.20
CA LEU A 57 -17.00 4.64 8.90
C LEU A 57 -17.73 5.60 7.92
N ALA A 58 -18.41 6.63 8.43
CA ALA A 58 -19.11 7.60 7.61
C ALA A 58 -18.12 8.60 6.98
N ASP A 59 -17.09 9.00 7.72
CA ASP A 59 -15.99 9.86 7.27
C ASP A 59 -15.13 9.15 6.23
N ILE A 60 -14.82 7.85 6.43
CA ILE A 60 -14.10 7.01 5.44
C ILE A 60 -14.89 6.93 4.13
N ARG A 61 -16.22 6.77 4.19
CA ARG A 61 -17.09 6.71 3.00
C ARG A 61 -17.23 8.06 2.30
N GLY A 62 -17.24 9.16 3.05
CA GLY A 62 -17.25 10.52 2.51
C GLY A 62 -15.99 10.79 1.69
N LEU A 63 -14.83 10.38 2.23
CA LEU A 63 -13.54 10.48 1.54
C LEU A 63 -13.47 9.65 0.27
N HIS A 64 -13.93 8.39 0.30
CA HIS A 64 -13.95 7.54 -0.89
C HIS A 64 -14.69 8.22 -2.04
N ARG A 65 -15.78 8.96 -1.77
CA ARG A 65 -16.46 9.74 -2.81
C ARG A 65 -15.61 10.92 -3.27
N THR A 66 -15.05 11.70 -2.36
CA THR A 66 -14.20 12.85 -2.70
C THR A 66 -12.98 12.46 -3.53
N VAL A 67 -12.29 11.36 -3.19
CA VAL A 67 -11.13 10.87 -3.93
C VAL A 67 -11.54 10.33 -5.29
N ALA A 68 -12.62 9.54 -5.36
CA ALA A 68 -13.14 9.02 -6.62
C ALA A 68 -13.60 10.16 -7.56
N ASP A 69 -14.33 11.14 -7.03
CA ASP A 69 -14.84 12.29 -7.76
C ASP A 69 -13.70 13.19 -8.27
N ARG A 70 -12.64 13.40 -7.47
CA ARG A 70 -11.49 14.22 -7.88
C ARG A 70 -10.55 13.54 -8.86
N ILE A 71 -10.38 12.23 -8.78
CA ILE A 71 -9.69 11.47 -9.83
C ILE A 71 -10.50 11.57 -11.13
N ASN A 72 -11.83 11.51 -11.05
CA ASN A 72 -12.70 11.69 -12.20
C ASN A 72 -12.63 13.12 -12.76
N GLU A 73 -12.57 14.15 -11.91
CA GLU A 73 -12.38 15.56 -12.30
C GLU A 73 -11.01 15.78 -12.94
N ALA A 74 -9.93 15.23 -12.37
CA ALA A 74 -8.60 15.32 -12.97
C ALA A 74 -8.57 14.66 -14.36
N ALA A 75 -9.22 13.51 -14.52
CA ALA A 75 -9.39 12.88 -15.82
C ALA A 75 -10.21 13.74 -16.80
N ILE A 76 -11.27 14.41 -16.33
CA ILE A 76 -12.10 15.32 -17.15
C ILE A 76 -11.33 16.59 -17.55
N ASP A 77 -10.55 17.18 -16.65
CA ASP A 77 -9.72 18.36 -16.92
C ASP A 77 -8.63 18.04 -17.93
N THR A 78 -7.97 16.87 -17.81
CA THR A 78 -7.04 16.40 -18.83
C THR A 78 -7.73 16.19 -20.18
N LEU A 79 -8.94 15.61 -20.19
CA LEU A 79 -9.74 15.50 -21.40
C LEU A 79 -10.05 16.88 -22.00
N GLY A 80 -10.38 17.88 -21.17
CA GLY A 80 -10.60 19.27 -21.56
C GLY A 80 -9.36 19.96 -22.13
N GLU A 81 -8.17 19.72 -21.55
CA GLU A 81 -6.89 20.20 -22.07
C GLU A 81 -6.58 19.57 -23.44
N LEU A 82 -6.85 18.28 -23.63
CA LEU A 82 -6.69 17.58 -24.91
C LEU A 82 -7.68 18.08 -25.98
N VAL A 83 -8.93 18.41 -25.60
CA VAL A 83 -9.91 19.06 -26.49
C VAL A 83 -9.37 20.41 -26.94
N ASN A 84 -8.86 21.22 -26.00
CA ASN A 84 -8.33 22.56 -26.30
C ASN A 84 -7.07 22.51 -27.18
N GLN A 85 -6.27 21.46 -27.08
CA GLN A 85 -5.12 21.22 -27.94
C GLN A 85 -5.50 20.57 -29.29
N ASN A 86 -6.79 20.35 -29.54
CA ASN A 86 -7.31 19.72 -30.76
C ASN A 86 -6.76 18.30 -31.00
N LEU A 87 -6.39 17.62 -29.91
CA LEU A 87 -5.90 16.24 -29.92
C LEU A 87 -7.03 15.21 -29.74
N VAL A 88 -8.21 15.66 -29.32
CA VAL A 88 -9.39 14.79 -29.17
C VAL A 88 -9.87 14.32 -30.55
N GLY A 89 -9.77 13.02 -30.76
CA GLY A 89 -9.99 12.34 -32.05
C GLY A 89 -8.73 11.70 -32.66
N ARG A 90 -7.54 11.90 -32.06
CA ARG A 90 -6.31 11.17 -32.42
C ARG A 90 -6.02 9.94 -31.55
N PHE A 91 -6.74 9.84 -30.43
CA PHE A 91 -6.68 8.72 -29.51
C PHE A 91 -7.98 7.94 -29.71
N GLU A 92 -7.85 6.68 -30.12
CA GLU A 92 -9.00 5.84 -30.48
C GLU A 92 -9.65 5.20 -29.24
N GLU A 93 -8.93 5.12 -28.11
CA GLU A 93 -9.36 4.44 -26.88
C GLU A 93 -9.01 5.24 -25.60
N VAL A 94 -9.65 4.88 -24.47
CA VAL A 94 -9.46 5.56 -23.17
C VAL A 94 -8.06 5.30 -22.58
N GLU A 95 -7.42 4.18 -22.92
CA GLU A 95 -6.05 3.85 -22.50
C GLU A 95 -5.01 4.87 -22.98
N ASP A 96 -5.12 5.34 -24.23
CA ASP A 96 -4.24 6.36 -24.82
C ASP A 96 -4.26 7.69 -24.03
N VAL A 97 -5.41 8.03 -23.43
CA VAL A 97 -5.57 9.23 -22.61
C VAL A 97 -4.88 9.06 -21.26
N VAL A 98 -4.96 7.86 -20.68
CA VAL A 98 -4.32 7.50 -19.40
C VAL A 98 -2.78 7.50 -19.53
N GLU A 99 -2.24 7.01 -20.65
CA GLU A 99 -0.80 7.06 -20.92
C GLU A 99 -0.30 8.52 -21.02
N HIS A 100 -1.10 9.42 -21.62
CA HIS A 100 -0.77 10.84 -21.68
C HIS A 100 -0.88 11.56 -20.33
N VAL A 101 -1.82 11.16 -19.46
CA VAL A 101 -1.93 11.63 -18.06
C VAL A 101 -0.64 11.31 -17.28
N GLY A 102 -0.09 10.11 -17.47
CA GLY A 102 1.19 9.72 -16.87
C GLY A 102 2.37 10.61 -17.27
N THR A 103 2.34 11.18 -18.49
CA THR A 103 3.42 12.04 -19.00
C THR A 103 3.28 13.54 -18.67
N THR A 104 2.10 14.02 -18.27
CA THR A 104 1.86 15.48 -18.11
C THR A 104 2.15 16.03 -16.71
N GLY A 105 2.54 15.18 -15.74
CA GLY A 105 3.25 15.63 -14.54
C GLY A 105 2.55 16.72 -13.70
N LYS A 106 1.23 16.87 -13.78
CA LYS A 106 0.48 17.49 -12.69
C LYS A 106 0.19 16.38 -11.71
N GLN A 107 1.15 16.18 -10.80
CA GLN A 107 0.91 15.51 -9.53
C GLN A 107 -0.39 16.12 -8.99
N ALA A 108 -1.48 15.35 -9.03
CA ALA A 108 -2.71 15.81 -8.41
C ALA A 108 -2.34 16.01 -6.94
N ASP A 109 -2.37 17.25 -6.49
CA ASP A 109 -2.19 17.60 -5.09
C ASP A 109 -3.45 17.10 -4.38
N LEU A 110 -3.42 15.79 -4.11
CA LEU A 110 -4.48 15.06 -3.48
C LEU A 110 -4.41 15.46 -2.00
N ASP A 111 -5.15 16.50 -1.64
CA ASP A 111 -5.48 16.79 -0.25
C ASP A 111 -6.52 15.77 0.20
N ILE A 112 -6.03 14.60 0.64
CA ILE A 112 -6.83 13.41 0.94
C ILE A 112 -7.18 13.38 2.43
N GLY A 113 -7.76 14.46 2.96
CA GLY A 113 -8.36 14.56 4.30
C GLY A 113 -7.45 14.14 5.46
N GLU A 114 -7.24 15.02 6.44
CA GLU A 114 -6.46 14.71 7.64
C GLU A 114 -7.03 13.48 8.39
N PHE A 115 -6.49 12.30 8.15
CA PHE A 115 -6.71 11.12 8.98
C PHE A 115 -5.57 11.04 9.99
N ALA A 116 -5.91 11.12 11.26
CA ALA A 116 -4.95 10.85 12.33
C ALA A 116 -4.98 9.36 12.68
N PHE A 117 -3.81 8.73 12.82
CA PHE A 117 -3.74 7.45 13.52
C PHE A 117 -4.01 7.70 14.99
N GLU A 118 -4.95 6.95 15.54
CA GLU A 118 -5.16 6.86 16.98
C GLU A 118 -3.91 6.24 17.61
N GLU A 119 -3.47 5.10 17.06
CA GLU A 119 -2.34 4.34 17.60
C GLU A 119 -1.69 3.47 16.51
N VAL A 120 -0.40 3.20 16.68
CA VAL A 120 0.36 2.21 15.92
C VAL A 120 0.99 1.26 16.93
N SER A 121 0.79 -0.05 16.76
CA SER A 121 1.37 -1.01 17.70
C SER A 121 2.89 -1.04 17.64
N GLU A 122 3.49 -1.55 18.73
CA GLU A 122 4.87 -1.99 18.70
C GLU A 122 5.09 -3.04 17.60
N LEU A 123 6.33 -3.15 17.11
CA LEU A 123 6.71 -4.11 16.08
C LEU A 123 6.64 -5.53 16.63
N TYR A 124 5.97 -6.42 15.91
CA TYR A 124 5.91 -7.84 16.21
C TYR A 124 6.11 -8.66 14.94
N TYR A 125 6.17 -9.99 15.05
CA TYR A 125 6.38 -10.84 13.87
C TYR A 125 5.45 -12.05 13.85
N ALA A 126 5.29 -12.62 12.66
CA ALA A 126 4.68 -13.93 12.47
C ALA A 126 5.47 -14.81 11.51
N TYR A 127 5.22 -16.10 11.62
CA TYR A 127 5.81 -17.13 10.79
C TYR A 127 4.87 -18.32 10.65
N TYR A 128 5.11 -19.13 9.63
CA TYR A 128 4.43 -20.41 9.46
C TYR A 128 5.27 -21.53 10.09
N PRO A 129 4.79 -22.25 11.12
CA PRO A 129 5.55 -23.33 11.77
C PRO A 129 5.54 -24.64 10.95
N GLY A 130 5.35 -24.57 9.63
CA GLY A 130 5.10 -25.73 8.76
C GLY A 130 3.64 -26.18 8.67
N THR A 131 2.72 -25.49 9.36
CA THR A 131 1.27 -25.60 9.15
C THR A 131 0.77 -24.41 8.33
N ASN A 132 -0.42 -24.52 7.71
CA ASN A 132 -1.06 -23.37 7.03
C ASN A 132 -1.60 -22.29 8.01
N GLU A 133 -1.41 -22.47 9.31
CA GLU A 133 -1.77 -21.49 10.33
C GLU A 133 -0.59 -20.57 10.63
N LEU A 134 -0.82 -19.26 10.49
CA LEU A 134 0.14 -18.22 10.83
C LEU A 134 0.25 -18.09 12.35
N ARG A 135 1.47 -18.15 12.90
CA ARG A 135 1.73 -17.91 14.32
C ARG A 135 2.32 -16.54 14.54
N THR A 136 1.78 -15.81 15.50
CA THR A 136 2.24 -14.47 15.87
C THR A 136 2.99 -14.49 17.19
N VAL A 137 4.07 -13.72 17.29
CA VAL A 137 4.91 -13.57 18.48
C VAL A 137 5.12 -12.08 18.77
N GLY A 138 4.93 -11.68 20.03
CA GLY A 138 5.17 -10.31 20.48
C GLY A 138 4.02 -9.32 20.22
N ARG A 139 2.90 -9.76 19.61
CA ARG A 139 1.72 -8.91 19.42
C ARG A 139 1.11 -8.56 20.76
N ASP A 140 0.99 -7.27 21.05
CA ASP A 140 0.34 -6.81 22.26
C ASP A 140 -1.19 -6.88 22.13
N ALA A 141 -1.87 -7.30 23.19
CA ALA A 141 -3.33 -7.31 23.29
C ALA A 141 -3.89 -5.99 23.87
N ARG A 142 -3.08 -4.92 23.89
CA ARG A 142 -3.32 -3.64 24.58
C ARG A 142 -4.65 -2.96 24.25
N LEU A 143 -5.24 -3.22 23.10
CA LEU A 143 -6.45 -2.52 22.65
C LEU A 143 -7.65 -3.46 22.69
N ASP A 144 -8.72 -3.01 23.35
CA ASP A 144 -10.02 -3.70 23.46
C ASP A 144 -10.79 -3.73 22.11
N ARG A 145 -10.10 -3.50 20.99
CA ARG A 145 -10.65 -3.54 19.62
C ARG A 145 -9.65 -4.16 18.64
N ASP A 146 -10.19 -4.74 17.58
CA ASP A 146 -9.37 -5.17 16.44
C ASP A 146 -8.78 -3.96 15.70
N PRO A 147 -7.57 -4.09 15.11
CA PRO A 147 -6.99 -3.04 14.29
C PRO A 147 -7.81 -2.79 13.02
N ASP A 148 -7.74 -1.57 12.51
CA ASP A 148 -8.41 -1.20 11.26
C ASP A 148 -7.68 -1.82 10.06
N THR A 149 -6.36 -1.93 10.15
CA THR A 149 -5.53 -2.74 9.27
C THR A 149 -4.18 -3.07 9.92
N THR A 150 -3.42 -3.98 9.32
CA THR A 150 -2.09 -4.37 9.78
C THR A 150 -1.10 -4.22 8.63
N ILE A 151 -0.01 -3.49 8.84
CA ILE A 151 1.13 -3.51 7.92
C ILE A 151 1.79 -4.88 8.04
N GLN A 152 2.12 -5.49 6.90
CA GLN A 152 2.68 -6.84 6.87
C GLN A 152 3.74 -6.99 5.80
N LEU A 153 5.00 -6.96 6.22
CA LEU A 153 6.16 -6.92 5.32
C LEU A 153 7.08 -8.12 5.55
N SER A 154 7.55 -8.70 4.46
CA SER A 154 8.66 -9.66 4.49
C SER A 154 10.00 -8.93 4.61
N THR A 155 11.08 -9.69 4.72
CA THR A 155 12.48 -9.25 4.85
C THR A 155 13.08 -8.54 3.62
N GLY A 156 12.23 -8.00 2.74
CA GLY A 156 12.66 -7.26 1.54
C GLY A 156 13.35 -5.93 1.90
N ASP A 157 14.11 -5.40 0.95
CA ASP A 157 14.81 -4.12 1.12
C ASP A 157 13.79 -2.97 1.24
N PRO A 158 13.76 -2.22 2.35
CA PRO A 158 12.83 -1.12 2.54
C PRO A 158 13.25 0.16 1.79
N GLY A 159 14.46 0.20 1.23
CA GLY A 159 15.05 1.41 0.65
C GLY A 159 15.31 2.50 1.70
N PRO A 160 15.57 3.75 1.28
CA PRO A 160 15.80 4.85 2.21
C PRO A 160 14.50 5.28 2.92
N LEU A 161 14.62 5.69 4.19
CA LEU A 161 13.48 6.05 5.05
C LEU A 161 12.50 7.06 4.43
N PRO A 162 12.92 8.13 3.72
CA PRO A 162 11.98 9.02 3.03
C PRO A 162 11.13 8.31 1.96
N GLY A 163 11.68 7.34 1.24
CA GLY A 163 10.96 6.54 0.26
C GLY A 163 10.06 5.48 0.89
N PHE A 164 10.39 5.06 2.11
CA PHE A 164 9.62 4.05 2.85
C PHE A 164 8.19 4.51 3.15
N ARG A 165 7.97 5.80 3.37
CA ARG A 165 6.64 6.39 3.57
C ARG A 165 5.72 6.19 2.38
N THR A 166 6.23 6.47 1.19
CA THR A 166 5.51 6.23 -0.08
C THR A 166 5.26 4.75 -0.28
N PHE A 167 6.24 3.90 0.03
CA PHE A 167 6.08 2.45 -0.04
C PHE A 167 4.95 1.95 0.87
N LEU A 168 4.89 2.40 2.14
CA LEU A 168 3.83 2.03 3.07
C LEU A 168 2.45 2.53 2.60
N ALA A 169 2.37 3.73 2.04
CA ALA A 169 1.13 4.24 1.46
C ALA A 169 0.66 3.37 0.28
N ASN A 170 1.57 3.00 -0.63
CA ASN A 170 1.25 2.09 -1.74
C ASN A 170 0.83 0.70 -1.24
N HIS A 171 1.52 0.18 -0.21
CA HIS A 171 1.19 -1.10 0.42
C HIS A 171 -0.26 -1.13 0.93
N LEU A 172 -0.69 -0.08 1.62
CA LEU A 172 -2.07 0.03 2.12
C LEU A 172 -3.11 0.15 0.99
N LEU A 173 -2.80 0.89 -0.09
CA LEU A 173 -3.67 0.93 -1.27
C LEU A 173 -3.80 -0.47 -1.91
N CYS A 174 -2.69 -1.22 -1.99
CA CYS A 174 -2.69 -2.60 -2.45
C CYS A 174 -3.50 -3.53 -1.54
N GLN A 175 -3.54 -3.28 -0.22
CA GLN A 175 -4.41 -4.04 0.69
C GLN A 175 -5.89 -3.79 0.38
N ILE A 176 -6.29 -2.55 0.08
CA ILE A 176 -7.67 -2.22 -0.33
C ILE A 176 -8.01 -2.96 -1.63
N ARG A 177 -7.12 -2.93 -2.63
CA ARG A 177 -7.25 -3.70 -3.87
C ARG A 177 -7.51 -5.19 -3.58
N ASP A 178 -6.70 -5.77 -2.72
CA ASP A 178 -6.76 -7.20 -2.39
C ASP A 178 -8.08 -7.58 -1.70
N CYS A 179 -8.67 -6.67 -0.91
CA CYS A 179 -10.02 -6.85 -0.37
C CYS A 179 -11.09 -6.98 -1.48
N PHE A 180 -11.04 -6.14 -2.52
CA PHE A 180 -11.96 -6.24 -3.67
C PHE A 180 -11.75 -7.54 -4.46
N ILE A 181 -10.50 -7.87 -4.78
CA ILE A 181 -10.15 -9.11 -5.49
C ILE A 181 -10.60 -10.33 -4.68
N GLY A 182 -10.43 -10.29 -3.35
CA GLY A 182 -10.89 -11.34 -2.44
C GLY A 182 -12.39 -11.55 -2.42
N MET A 183 -13.16 -10.49 -2.66
CA MET A 183 -14.61 -10.56 -2.83
C MET A 183 -15.02 -11.01 -4.25
N GLY A 184 -14.07 -11.20 -5.17
CA GLY A 184 -14.32 -11.59 -6.56
C GLY A 184 -14.92 -10.45 -7.40
N VAL A 185 -14.62 -9.20 -7.03
CA VAL A 185 -15.08 -8.01 -7.75
C VAL A 185 -13.88 -7.17 -8.21
N ASP A 186 -14.04 -6.46 -9.31
CA ASP A 186 -13.01 -5.56 -9.79
C ASP A 186 -12.85 -4.36 -8.84
N PRO A 187 -11.61 -4.02 -8.44
CA PRO A 187 -11.37 -2.80 -7.67
C PRO A 187 -11.80 -1.56 -8.47
N PRO A 188 -12.31 -0.51 -7.79
CA PRO A 188 -12.41 0.83 -8.36
C PRO A 188 -11.06 1.29 -8.94
N LEU A 189 -11.08 2.10 -10.01
CA LEU A 189 -9.86 2.58 -10.70
C LEU A 189 -8.83 3.17 -9.72
N THR A 190 -9.27 3.93 -8.72
CA THR A 190 -8.44 4.52 -7.66
C THR A 190 -7.59 3.50 -6.89
N TYR A 191 -8.03 2.25 -6.78
CA TYR A 191 -7.34 1.19 -6.05
C TYR A 191 -6.72 0.14 -6.98
N ARG A 192 -6.72 0.36 -8.29
CA ARG A 192 -6.00 -0.50 -9.24
C ARG A 192 -4.52 -0.12 -9.28
N VAL A 193 -3.84 -0.39 -8.17
CA VAL A 193 -2.40 -0.13 -8.00
C VAL A 193 -1.62 -1.44 -8.00
N LEU A 194 -0.39 -1.41 -8.49
CA LEU A 194 0.55 -2.54 -8.49
C LEU A 194 1.46 -2.50 -7.25
N GLY A 195 1.82 -3.69 -6.79
CA GLY A 195 2.72 -3.89 -5.66
C GLY A 195 2.18 -4.84 -4.59
N LEU A 196 2.96 -4.93 -3.52
CA LEU A 196 2.72 -5.82 -2.38
C LEU A 196 1.59 -5.29 -1.50
N GLY A 197 0.52 -6.08 -1.36
CA GLY A 197 -0.58 -5.81 -0.43
C GLY A 197 -0.62 -6.85 0.69
N LEU A 198 -1.77 -7.53 0.83
CA LEU A 198 -1.92 -8.59 1.81
C LEU A 198 -1.07 -9.82 1.40
N HIS A 199 -0.17 -10.26 2.27
CA HIS A 199 0.77 -11.36 2.02
C HIS A 199 0.10 -12.63 1.49
N HIS A 200 -1.07 -13.00 2.02
CA HIS A 200 -1.77 -14.19 1.54
C HIS A 200 -2.28 -14.04 0.10
N PHE A 201 -2.58 -12.82 -0.35
CA PHE A 201 -2.86 -12.52 -1.76
C PHE A 201 -1.58 -12.46 -2.59
N THR A 202 -0.50 -11.88 -2.07
CA THR A 202 0.83 -11.97 -2.70
C THR A 202 1.21 -13.42 -3.02
N LEU A 203 1.04 -14.33 -2.06
CA LEU A 203 1.25 -15.76 -2.29
C LEU A 203 0.32 -16.33 -3.37
N LYS A 204 -0.95 -15.91 -3.42
CA LYS A 204 -1.88 -16.37 -4.46
C LYS A 204 -1.45 -15.90 -5.85
N TYR A 205 -1.11 -14.62 -5.99
CA TYR A 205 -0.70 -14.02 -7.26
C TYR A 205 0.57 -14.66 -7.83
N MET A 206 1.48 -15.09 -6.95
CA MET A 206 2.71 -15.78 -7.36
C MET A 206 2.55 -17.28 -7.67
N ASN A 207 1.49 -17.94 -7.16
CA ASN A 207 1.36 -19.39 -7.24
C ASN A 207 0.15 -19.90 -8.05
N PHE A 208 -0.79 -19.02 -8.43
CA PHE A 208 -1.97 -19.41 -9.21
C PHE A 208 -2.10 -18.59 -10.50
N ASP A 209 -2.07 -19.27 -11.64
CA ASP A 209 -2.16 -18.67 -12.98
C ASP A 209 -3.46 -17.92 -13.26
N MET A 210 -4.50 -18.10 -12.43
CA MET A 210 -5.80 -17.43 -12.60
C MET A 210 -5.77 -15.95 -12.23
N TYR A 211 -4.73 -15.49 -11.51
CA TYR A 211 -4.58 -14.09 -11.13
C TYR A 211 -3.51 -13.43 -11.98
N PRO A 212 -3.75 -12.20 -12.46
CA PRO A 212 -2.68 -11.34 -12.94
C PRO A 212 -1.63 -11.09 -11.85
N VAL A 213 -0.40 -10.75 -12.27
CA VAL A 213 0.76 -10.58 -11.39
C VAL A 213 0.72 -9.19 -10.74
N TYR A 214 -0.32 -8.91 -9.95
CA TYR A 214 -0.54 -7.60 -9.31
C TYR A 214 0.57 -7.19 -8.33
N VAL A 215 1.43 -8.12 -7.93
CA VAL A 215 2.56 -7.90 -7.02
C VAL A 215 3.73 -7.21 -7.69
N ASP A 216 3.83 -7.34 -9.01
CA ASP A 216 4.96 -6.86 -9.81
C ASP A 216 4.68 -5.41 -10.24
N PRO A 217 5.46 -4.42 -9.74
CA PRO A 217 5.30 -3.03 -10.12
C PRO A 217 5.53 -2.76 -11.62
N ASP A 218 6.20 -3.68 -12.33
CA ASP A 218 6.50 -3.55 -13.75
C ASP A 218 5.52 -4.33 -14.65
N ALA A 219 4.49 -4.96 -14.05
CA ALA A 219 3.50 -5.71 -14.80
C ALA A 219 2.62 -4.80 -15.67
N ASP A 220 2.45 -5.18 -16.93
CA ASP A 220 1.52 -4.53 -17.85
C ASP A 220 0.12 -5.15 -17.71
N ILE A 221 -0.74 -4.48 -16.93
CA ILE A 221 -2.10 -4.93 -16.64
C ILE A 221 -3.06 -3.77 -16.90
N GLU A 222 -3.99 -3.97 -17.85
CA GLU A 222 -4.98 -2.97 -18.25
C GLU A 222 -5.68 -2.33 -17.03
N GLY A 223 -5.61 -1.00 -16.97
CA GLY A 223 -6.24 -0.20 -15.93
C GLY A 223 -5.57 -0.25 -14.56
N TYR A 224 -4.36 -0.83 -14.44
CA TYR A 224 -3.54 -0.78 -13.22
C TYR A 224 -2.35 0.15 -13.39
N VAL A 225 -1.95 0.81 -12.30
CA VAL A 225 -0.81 1.74 -12.29
C VAL A 225 0.23 1.34 -11.24
N SER A 226 1.50 1.56 -11.57
CA SER A 226 2.59 1.51 -10.61
C SER A 226 2.84 2.88 -10.01
N TRP A 227 2.68 3.01 -8.70
CA TRP A 227 3.04 4.25 -8.00
C TRP A 227 4.56 4.48 -7.95
N LEU A 228 5.36 3.41 -8.09
CA LEU A 228 6.82 3.50 -8.06
C LEU A 228 7.41 3.94 -9.40
N SER A 229 6.72 3.69 -10.52
CA SER A 229 7.15 4.11 -11.86
C SER A 229 6.70 5.54 -12.22
N ALA A 230 5.88 6.16 -11.36
CA ALA A 230 5.35 7.52 -11.53
C ALA A 230 6.15 8.60 -10.76
N MET A 231 7.28 8.23 -10.14
CA MET A 231 8.25 9.12 -9.47
C MET A 231 9.57 9.17 -10.25
#